data_AF-A0A7R9LU56-F1
#
_entry.id   AF-A0A7R9LU56-F1
#
_cell.length_a   1.000
_cell.length_b   1.000
_cell.length_c   1.000
_cell.angle_alpha   90.00
_cell.angle_beta   90.00
_cell.angle_gamma   90.00
#
_symmetry.space_group_name_H-M   'P 1'
#
loop_
_entity.id
_entity.type
_entity.pdbx_description
1 polymer ?
#
loop_
_entity_poly.entity_id
_entity_poly.type
_entity_poly.pdbx_seq_one_letter_code
_entity_poly.pdbx_strand_id
1 'polypeptide(L)'
;IFGDKLLPIKPSIALDKGEFRKNISLLFGTCNDEGSGFVSNLGFSELSASSPDDSLNLSKARLLIQLIFQVMKVSYAKDIVDFYTKHLTDADGVKLKHAVANAFGDYHLTCPTIKFGSKLSTNSRAYAYKLTFSTRDNWTGVQHGDDI
;
A
#
# COMPACT_ATOMS: atom_id res chain seq x y z
N ILE A 1 6.22 19.13 0.59
CA ILE A 1 6.52 20.58 0.59
C ILE A 1 5.24 21.28 1.02
N PHE A 2 5.29 22.16 2.01
CA PHE A 2 4.14 22.95 2.52
C PHE A 2 4.69 24.28 3.06
N GLY A 3 3.83 25.26 3.28
CA GLY A 3 4.20 26.61 3.72
C GLY A 3 4.19 27.67 2.62
N ASP A 4 3.64 27.34 1.45
CA ASP A 4 3.42 28.29 0.36
C ASP A 4 1.94 28.69 0.24
N LYS A 5 1.60 29.51 -0.76
CA LYS A 5 0.23 29.99 -0.98
C LYS A 5 -0.75 28.88 -1.38
N LEU A 6 -0.29 27.85 -2.08
CA LEU A 6 -1.13 26.75 -2.55
C LEU A 6 -1.37 25.72 -1.45
N LEU A 7 -0.33 25.39 -0.68
CA LEU A 7 -0.39 24.42 0.40
C LEU A 7 0.22 25.03 1.69
N PRO A 8 -0.53 25.91 2.38
CA PRO A 8 -0.01 26.68 3.51
C PRO A 8 0.30 25.83 4.74
N ILE A 9 -0.43 24.72 4.92
CA ILE A 9 -0.23 23.78 6.02
C ILE A 9 -0.09 22.36 5.49
N LYS A 10 0.50 21.49 6.33
CA LYS A 10 0.62 20.07 6.00
C LYS A 10 -0.76 19.45 5.75
N PRO A 11 -0.97 18.67 4.68
CA PRO A 11 -2.27 18.06 4.35
C PRO A 11 -2.90 17.26 5.49
N SER A 12 -2.08 16.54 6.27
CA SER A 12 -2.57 15.79 7.43
C SER A 12 -3.19 16.70 8.50
N ILE A 13 -2.62 17.88 8.72
CA ILE A 13 -3.16 18.88 9.68
C ILE A 13 -4.46 19.47 9.13
N ALA A 14 -4.51 19.80 7.84
CA ALA A 14 -5.72 20.30 7.20
C ALA A 14 -6.87 19.28 7.30
N LEU A 15 -6.57 18.01 7.05
CA LEU A 15 -7.53 16.90 7.16
C LEU A 15 -8.06 16.75 8.58
N ASP A 16 -7.18 16.82 9.59
CA ASP A 16 -7.58 16.67 11.00
C ASP A 16 -8.40 17.88 11.50
N LYS A 17 -8.14 19.09 10.98
CA LYS A 17 -8.89 20.31 11.31
C LYS A 17 -10.19 20.50 10.52
N GLY A 18 -10.47 19.65 9.53
CA GLY A 18 -11.63 19.86 8.65
C GLY A 18 -11.45 21.00 7.65
N GLU A 19 -10.21 21.42 7.39
CA GLU A 19 -9.83 22.50 6.46
C GLU A 19 -9.71 21.97 5.03
N PHE A 20 -10.81 21.41 4.53
CA PHE A 20 -10.95 20.92 3.16
C PHE A 20 -12.32 21.32 2.61
N ARG A 21 -12.48 21.22 1.29
CA ARG A 21 -13.76 21.51 0.64
C ARG A 21 -14.83 20.53 1.12
N LYS A 22 -15.98 21.06 1.56
CA LYS A 22 -17.13 20.31 2.07
C LYS A 22 -18.24 20.23 1.02
N ASN A 23 -19.25 19.39 1.27
CA ASN A 23 -20.43 19.24 0.41
C ASN A 23 -20.08 18.87 -1.03
N ILE A 24 -19.09 17.98 -1.19
CA ILE A 24 -18.72 17.42 -2.49
C ILE A 24 -19.26 15.98 -2.62
N SER A 25 -19.29 15.49 -3.85
CA SER A 25 -19.38 14.04 -4.11
C SER A 25 -17.96 13.53 -4.38
N LEU A 26 -17.53 12.55 -3.60
CA LEU A 26 -16.20 11.94 -3.68
C LEU A 26 -16.35 10.49 -4.15
N LEU A 27 -15.61 10.12 -5.20
CA LEU A 27 -15.31 8.74 -5.53
C LEU A 27 -13.82 8.53 -5.23
N PHE A 28 -13.50 7.48 -4.49
CA PHE A 28 -12.13 7.14 -4.13
C PHE A 28 -11.99 5.61 -4.09
N GLY A 29 -10.78 5.10 -4.23
CA GLY A 29 -10.57 3.67 -4.21
C GLY A 29 -9.12 3.31 -4.46
N THR A 30 -8.88 2.01 -4.49
CA THR A 30 -7.54 1.44 -4.63
C THR A 30 -7.61 0.20 -5.52
N CYS A 31 -6.48 -0.14 -6.11
CA CYS A 31 -6.26 -1.46 -6.69
C CYS A 31 -6.10 -2.52 -5.59
N ASN A 32 -6.23 -3.81 -5.93
CA ASN A 32 -6.14 -4.88 -4.95
C ASN A 32 -4.71 -5.09 -4.43
N ASP A 33 -3.72 -4.91 -5.30
CA ASP A 33 -2.30 -5.20 -5.07
C ASP A 33 -1.45 -3.94 -5.26
N GLU A 34 -1.88 -2.78 -4.74
CA GLU A 34 -1.27 -1.45 -4.92
C GLU A 34 0.26 -1.42 -4.80
N GLY A 35 0.84 -2.21 -3.90
CA GLY A 35 2.28 -2.23 -3.68
C GLY A 35 3.08 -3.16 -4.59
N SER A 36 2.45 -4.09 -5.32
CA SER A 36 3.15 -5.17 -6.03
C SER A 36 4.04 -4.66 -7.17
N GLY A 37 3.56 -3.67 -7.93
CA GLY A 37 4.33 -3.02 -9.00
C GLY A 37 5.56 -2.29 -8.48
N PHE A 38 5.45 -1.61 -7.33
CA PHE A 38 6.61 -0.96 -6.71
C PHE A 38 7.62 -1.97 -6.18
N VAL A 39 7.13 -2.98 -5.43
CA VAL A 39 7.98 -3.98 -4.79
C VAL A 39 8.71 -4.85 -5.82
N SER A 40 8.07 -5.20 -6.94
CA SER A 40 8.71 -5.96 -8.02
C SER A 40 9.84 -5.21 -8.73
N ASN A 41 9.86 -3.87 -8.63
CA ASN A 41 10.89 -3.02 -9.21
C ASN A 41 11.99 -2.60 -8.21
N LEU A 42 12.02 -3.17 -7.00
CA LEU A 42 13.06 -2.87 -5.99
C LEU A 42 14.42 -3.55 -6.27
N GLY A 43 14.51 -4.41 -7.29
CA GLY A 43 15.76 -5.06 -7.68
C GLY A 43 16.08 -6.37 -6.93
N PHE A 44 15.14 -6.92 -6.16
CA PHE A 44 15.25 -8.25 -5.58
C PHE A 44 14.73 -9.31 -6.56
N SER A 45 15.58 -10.24 -7.00
CA SER A 45 15.22 -11.27 -7.99
C SER A 45 14.00 -12.10 -7.59
N GLU A 46 13.87 -12.41 -6.30
CA GLU A 46 12.78 -13.18 -5.70
C GLU A 46 11.43 -12.46 -5.80
N LEU A 47 11.45 -11.13 -5.95
CA LEU A 47 10.29 -10.27 -6.11
C LEU A 47 10.08 -9.83 -7.56
N SER A 48 10.89 -10.26 -8.53
CA SER A 48 10.61 -9.94 -9.94
C SER A 48 9.19 -10.38 -10.33
N ALA A 49 8.53 -9.63 -11.21
CA ALA A 49 7.23 -10.05 -11.77
C ALA A 49 7.32 -11.43 -12.47
N SER A 50 8.52 -11.80 -12.94
CA SER A 50 8.79 -13.08 -13.61
C SER A 50 9.35 -14.17 -12.69
N SER A 51 9.47 -13.93 -11.38
CA SER A 51 10.03 -14.93 -10.47
C SER A 51 9.02 -16.04 -10.16
N PRO A 52 9.46 -17.30 -9.98
CA PRO A 52 8.59 -18.41 -9.55
C PRO A 52 7.84 -18.09 -8.26
N ASP A 53 6.62 -18.58 -8.08
CA ASP A 53 5.79 -18.25 -6.91
C ASP A 53 6.44 -18.62 -5.56
N ASP A 54 7.25 -19.67 -5.55
CA ASP A 54 7.98 -20.18 -4.39
C ASP A 54 9.41 -19.61 -4.24
N SER A 55 9.77 -18.59 -5.03
CA SER A 55 11.12 -18.01 -5.02
C SER A 55 11.49 -17.26 -3.73
N LEU A 56 10.55 -17.06 -2.81
CA LEU A 56 10.73 -16.30 -1.58
C LEU A 56 10.35 -17.16 -0.38
N ASN A 57 11.23 -17.25 0.61
CA ASN A 57 10.94 -17.90 1.90
C ASN A 57 10.57 -16.86 2.98
N LEU A 58 10.00 -17.33 4.09
CA LEU A 58 9.50 -16.51 5.18
C LEU A 58 10.60 -15.65 5.80
N SER A 59 11.79 -16.21 6.05
CA SER A 59 12.91 -15.46 6.62
C SER A 59 13.31 -14.28 5.73
N LYS A 60 13.36 -14.49 4.41
CA LYS A 60 13.68 -13.44 3.44
C LYS A 60 12.55 -12.43 3.33
N ALA A 61 11.28 -12.85 3.29
CA ALA A 61 10.13 -11.94 3.29
C ALA A 61 10.15 -11.01 4.52
N ARG A 62 10.39 -11.56 5.71
CA ARG A 62 10.53 -10.79 6.96
C ARG A 62 11.68 -9.79 6.88
N LEU A 63 12.84 -10.21 6.37
CA LEU A 63 13.99 -9.34 6.18
C LEU A 63 13.70 -8.19 5.20
N LEU A 64 13.01 -8.47 4.10
CA LEU A 64 12.68 -7.47 3.08
C LEU A 64 11.70 -6.42 3.62
N ILE A 65 10.64 -6.84 4.34
CA ILE A 65 9.73 -5.91 5.02
C ILE A 65 10.53 -5.06 6.01
N GLN A 66 11.34 -5.69 6.86
CA GLN A 66 12.16 -4.97 7.85
C GLN A 66 13.07 -3.92 7.18
N LEU A 67 13.74 -4.29 6.09
CA LEU A 67 14.66 -3.42 5.36
C LEU A 67 13.93 -2.23 4.73
N ILE A 68 12.81 -2.47 4.04
CA ILE A 68 11.98 -1.43 3.42
C ILE A 68 11.60 -0.37 4.48
N PHE A 69 11.08 -0.81 5.62
CA PHE A 69 10.61 0.11 6.67
C PHE A 69 11.76 0.76 7.46
N GLN A 70 12.93 0.11 7.58
CA GLN A 70 14.12 0.73 8.15
C GLN A 70 14.70 1.84 7.26
N VAL A 71 14.76 1.64 5.95
CA VAL A 71 15.19 2.67 4.99
C VAL A 71 14.29 3.90 5.09
N MET A 72 13.00 3.68 5.32
CA MET A 72 12.01 4.74 5.54
C MET A 72 12.00 5.31 6.96
N LYS A 73 12.90 4.84 7.84
CA LYS A 73 13.04 5.28 9.23
C LYS A 73 11.76 5.10 10.06
N VAL A 74 10.99 4.04 9.79
CA VAL A 74 9.80 3.69 10.56
C VAL A 74 10.21 2.93 11.82
N SER A 75 9.99 3.54 12.99
CA SER A 75 10.46 3.03 14.28
C SER A 75 9.81 1.69 14.70
N TYR A 76 8.62 1.41 14.20
CA TYR A 76 7.84 0.19 14.48
C TYR A 76 7.90 -0.84 13.34
N ALA A 77 8.98 -0.84 12.56
CA ALA A 77 9.18 -1.78 11.45
C ALA A 77 9.01 -3.26 11.86
N LYS A 78 9.43 -3.63 13.07
CA LYS A 78 9.27 -5.00 13.59
C LYS A 78 7.80 -5.41 13.74
N ASP A 79 6.97 -4.50 14.24
CA ASP A 79 5.53 -4.74 14.40
C ASP A 79 4.85 -4.93 13.04
N ILE A 80 5.32 -4.21 12.01
CA ILE A 80 4.86 -4.38 10.62
C ILE A 80 5.24 -5.78 10.11
N VAL A 81 6.49 -6.19 10.29
CA VAL A 81 6.96 -7.53 9.90
C VAL A 81 6.06 -8.60 10.54
N ASP A 82 5.82 -8.50 11.85
CA ASP A 82 5.01 -9.48 12.56
C ASP A 82 3.54 -9.44 12.10
N PHE A 83 2.95 -8.26 11.90
CA PHE A 83 1.58 -8.12 11.42
C PHE A 83 1.34 -8.82 10.07
N TYR A 84 2.24 -8.63 9.10
CA TYR A 84 2.08 -9.18 7.75
C TYR A 84 2.55 -10.64 7.61
N THR A 85 3.31 -11.17 8.56
CA THR A 85 3.90 -12.52 8.43
C THR A 85 3.51 -13.51 9.54
N LYS A 86 2.78 -13.09 10.58
CA LYS A 86 2.42 -13.92 11.75
C LYS A 86 1.71 -15.24 11.44
N HIS A 87 1.06 -15.36 10.28
CA HIS A 87 0.30 -16.56 9.88
C HIS A 87 0.86 -17.22 8.62
N LEU A 88 2.07 -16.85 8.20
CA LEU A 88 2.69 -17.36 7.00
C LEU A 88 3.80 -18.36 7.34
N THR A 89 4.00 -19.29 6.41
CA THR A 89 5.04 -20.32 6.43
C THR A 89 5.73 -20.36 5.07
N ASP A 90 6.84 -21.09 4.95
CA ASP A 90 7.52 -21.26 3.66
C ASP A 90 6.65 -21.94 2.59
N ALA A 91 5.62 -22.69 3.01
CA ALA A 91 4.66 -23.33 2.11
C ALA A 91 3.66 -22.36 1.45
N ASP A 92 3.61 -21.10 1.90
CA ASP A 92 2.65 -20.11 1.40
C ASP A 92 3.07 -19.45 0.08
N GLY A 93 4.29 -19.73 -0.42
CA GLY A 93 4.77 -19.35 -1.75
C GLY A 93 4.47 -17.88 -2.11
N VAL A 94 3.60 -17.67 -3.11
CA VAL A 94 3.24 -16.35 -3.63
C VAL A 94 2.70 -15.38 -2.56
N LYS A 95 2.04 -15.90 -1.50
CA LYS A 95 1.52 -15.04 -0.42
C LYS A 95 2.64 -14.34 0.34
N LEU A 96 3.85 -14.89 0.37
CA LEU A 96 5.02 -14.23 0.96
C LEU A 96 5.39 -12.99 0.14
N LYS A 97 5.29 -13.03 -1.19
CA LYS A 97 5.48 -11.85 -2.05
C LYS A 97 4.39 -10.81 -1.80
N HIS A 98 3.13 -11.25 -1.73
CA HIS A 98 2.02 -10.37 -1.37
C HIS A 98 2.17 -9.78 0.04
N ALA A 99 2.76 -10.48 1.01
CA ALA A 99 3.00 -9.89 2.33
C ALA A 99 3.93 -8.67 2.27
N VAL A 100 5.00 -8.75 1.45
CA VAL A 100 5.91 -7.62 1.22
C VAL A 100 5.19 -6.49 0.47
N ALA A 101 4.47 -6.84 -0.61
CA ALA A 101 3.73 -5.88 -1.43
C ALA A 101 2.61 -5.18 -0.65
N ASN A 102 1.81 -5.91 0.12
CA ASN A 102 0.72 -5.38 0.92
C ASN A 102 1.25 -4.49 2.04
N ALA A 103 2.35 -4.87 2.71
CA ALA A 103 2.96 -3.99 3.71
C ALA A 103 3.34 -2.64 3.10
N PHE A 104 3.98 -2.64 1.92
CA PHE A 104 4.33 -1.42 1.21
C PHE A 104 3.08 -0.64 0.75
N GLY A 105 2.16 -1.30 0.06
CA GLY A 105 0.96 -0.71 -0.54
C GLY A 105 0.02 -0.14 0.50
N ASP A 106 -0.23 -0.86 1.59
CA ASP A 106 -1.13 -0.41 2.65
C ASP A 106 -0.58 0.82 3.38
N TYR A 107 0.74 0.88 3.59
CA TYR A 107 1.38 2.04 4.22
C TYR A 107 1.34 3.30 3.35
N HIS A 108 1.59 3.17 2.05
CA HIS A 108 1.76 4.32 1.15
C HIS A 108 0.49 4.74 0.41
N LEU A 109 -0.39 3.79 0.09
CA LEU A 109 -1.48 3.98 -0.87
C LEU A 109 -2.82 3.61 -0.23
N THR A 110 -3.02 2.35 0.17
CA THR A 110 -4.34 1.86 0.58
C THR A 110 -4.86 2.59 1.81
N CYS A 111 -4.15 2.52 2.94
CA CYS A 111 -4.64 3.09 4.21
C CYS A 111 -4.73 4.62 4.17
N PRO A 112 -3.78 5.36 3.58
CA PRO A 112 -3.93 6.81 3.38
C PRO A 112 -5.18 7.18 2.58
N THR A 113 -5.47 6.46 1.49
CA THR A 113 -6.66 6.69 0.65
C THR A 113 -7.96 6.44 1.44
N ILE A 114 -8.03 5.32 2.18
CA ILE A 114 -9.19 5.02 3.03
C ILE A 114 -9.34 6.05 4.16
N LYS A 115 -8.25 6.47 4.82
CA LYS A 115 -8.28 7.51 5.86
C LYS A 115 -8.80 8.83 5.30
N PHE A 116 -8.33 9.24 4.13
CA PHE A 116 -8.77 10.46 3.45
C PHE A 116 -10.28 10.40 3.13
N GLY A 117 -10.72 9.35 2.44
CA GLY A 117 -12.13 9.17 2.08
C GLY A 117 -13.04 9.12 3.30
N SER A 118 -12.63 8.41 4.36
CA SER A 118 -13.36 8.35 5.63
C SER A 118 -13.51 9.73 6.27
N LYS A 119 -12.44 10.53 6.34
CA LYS A 119 -12.50 11.89 6.91
C LYS A 119 -13.42 12.80 6.11
N LEU A 120 -13.37 12.75 4.77
CA LEU A 120 -14.23 13.57 3.92
C LEU A 120 -15.70 13.15 3.99
N SER A 121 -15.97 11.85 4.14
CA SER A 121 -17.34 11.31 4.22
C SER A 121 -18.18 11.88 5.37
N THR A 122 -17.54 12.43 6.40
CA THR A 122 -18.24 13.09 7.52
C THR A 122 -19.07 14.31 7.09
N ASN A 123 -18.73 14.94 5.96
CA ASN A 123 -19.37 16.16 5.47
C ASN A 123 -19.62 16.13 3.95
N SER A 124 -19.51 14.95 3.32
CA SER A 124 -19.60 14.77 1.86
C SER A 124 -20.18 13.40 1.53
N ARG A 125 -20.82 13.27 0.37
CA ARG A 125 -21.22 11.96 -0.12
C ARG A 125 -19.98 11.26 -0.68
N ALA A 126 -19.66 10.08 -0.16
CA ALA A 126 -18.45 9.37 -0.52
C ALA A 126 -18.77 7.94 -0.98
N TYR A 127 -18.12 7.52 -2.06
CA TYR A 127 -18.21 6.17 -2.60
C TYR A 127 -16.81 5.59 -2.69
N ALA A 128 -16.62 4.41 -2.12
CA ALA A 128 -15.37 3.67 -2.17
C ALA A 128 -15.43 2.58 -3.25
N TYR A 129 -14.35 2.36 -3.98
CA TYR A 129 -14.17 1.18 -4.82
C TYR A 129 -12.89 0.43 -4.45
N LYS A 130 -12.85 -0.85 -4.83
CA LYS A 130 -11.64 -1.66 -4.86
C LYS A 130 -11.59 -2.41 -6.19
N LEU A 131 -10.62 -2.10 -7.04
CA LEU A 131 -10.44 -2.83 -8.29
C LEU A 131 -9.84 -4.21 -8.00
N THR A 132 -10.46 -5.26 -8.53
CA THR A 132 -10.06 -6.66 -8.28
C THR A 132 -9.83 -7.47 -9.55
N PHE A 133 -10.12 -6.89 -10.72
CA PHE A 133 -9.89 -7.54 -12.01
C PHE A 133 -8.49 -7.24 -12.53
N SER A 134 -7.72 -8.28 -12.91
CA SER A 134 -6.41 -8.14 -13.56
C SER A 134 -6.41 -8.82 -14.92
N THR A 135 -5.64 -8.24 -15.85
CA THR A 135 -5.29 -8.86 -17.15
C THR A 135 -3.90 -9.49 -17.14
N ARG A 136 -3.18 -9.41 -16.01
CA ARG A 136 -1.82 -9.93 -15.86
C ARG A 136 -1.85 -11.38 -15.42
N ASP A 137 -0.99 -12.19 -16.04
CA ASP A 137 -0.79 -13.59 -15.69
C ASP A 137 0.50 -13.76 -14.87
N ASN A 138 0.60 -13.01 -13.77
CA ASN A 138 1.70 -13.12 -12.82
C ASN A 138 1.27 -12.67 -11.42
N TRP A 139 2.14 -12.87 -10.43
CA TRP A 139 1.82 -12.61 -9.03
C TRP A 139 1.52 -11.14 -8.71
N THR A 140 1.89 -10.16 -9.55
CA THR A 140 1.66 -8.75 -9.24
C THR A 140 0.17 -8.39 -9.23
N GLY A 141 -0.71 -9.22 -9.78
CA GLY A 141 -2.15 -9.06 -9.62
C GLY A 141 -2.68 -7.75 -10.20
N VAL A 142 -3.53 -7.04 -9.45
CA VAL A 142 -4.08 -5.72 -9.81
C VAL A 142 -3.23 -4.64 -9.17
N GLN A 143 -2.18 -4.20 -9.86
CA GLN A 143 -1.20 -3.28 -9.30
C GLN A 143 -1.65 -1.81 -9.44
N HIS A 144 -0.89 -0.91 -8.81
CA HIS A 144 -1.10 0.53 -8.95
C HIS A 144 -1.20 0.98 -10.41
N GLY A 145 -2.28 1.70 -10.73
CA GLY A 145 -2.53 2.24 -12.07
C GLY A 145 -3.28 1.31 -13.03
N ASP A 146 -3.63 0.09 -12.63
CA ASP A 146 -4.46 -0.81 -13.46
C ASP A 146 -5.95 -0.35 -13.54
N ASP A 147 -6.33 0.70 -12.80
CA ASP A 147 -7.66 1.33 -12.80
C ASP A 147 -7.79 2.58 -13.71
N ILE A 148 -6.80 2.81 -14.58
CA ILE A 148 -6.76 3.88 -15.59
C ILE A 148 -7.05 3.33 -16.99
#